data_AF-Q5M5J9-F1
#
_entry.id   AF-Q5M5J9-F1
#
_cell.length_a   1.000
_cell.length_b   1.000
_cell.length_c   1.000
_cell.angle_alpha   90.00
_cell.angle_beta   90.00
_cell.angle_gamma   90.00
#
_symmetry.space_group_name_H-M   'P 1'
#
loop_
_entity.id
_entity.type
_entity.pdbx_description
1 polymer ?
#
loop_
_entity_poly.entity_id
_entity_poly.type
_entity_poly.pdbx_seq_one_letter_code
_entity_poly.pdbx_strand_id
1 'polypeptide(L)'
;MADAADIYAYTSLPEVPYPAGFQPVHTLEDEIYYLEHILPERNRKDNLLADYGIVVKGTDTVIGSVDFNHRHDDDVLEIGYTLHPDYWGQGYVSRSRACFD
;
A
#
# COMPACT_ATOMS: atom_id res chain seq x y z
N MET A 1 -9.01 -4.08 11.06
CA MET A 1 -10.17 -4.44 10.22
C MET A 1 -10.86 -3.22 9.60
N ALA A 2 -10.87 -2.04 10.23
CA ALA A 2 -11.42 -0.82 9.61
C ALA A 2 -10.61 -0.42 8.35
N ASP A 3 -9.28 -0.53 8.42
CA ASP A 3 -8.39 -0.17 7.32
C ASP A 3 -8.56 -1.06 6.08
N ALA A 4 -9.01 -2.31 6.23
CA ALA A 4 -9.17 -3.24 5.12
C ALA A 4 -10.21 -2.75 4.11
N ALA A 5 -11.29 -2.10 4.58
CA ALA A 5 -12.31 -1.53 3.70
C ALA A 5 -11.77 -0.34 2.91
N ASP A 6 -10.98 0.52 3.57
CA ASP A 6 -10.33 1.67 2.95
C ASP A 6 -9.26 1.25 1.93
N ILE A 7 -8.48 0.22 2.26
CA ILE A 7 -7.47 -0.36 1.36
C ILE A 7 -8.15 -1.00 0.15
N TYR A 8 -9.17 -1.83 0.38
CA TYR A 8 -9.96 -2.46 -0.67
C TYR A 8 -10.56 -1.45 -1.65
N ALA A 9 -10.96 -0.26 -1.17
CA ALA A 9 -11.55 0.78 -1.99
C ALA A 9 -10.64 1.23 -3.16
N TYR A 10 -9.31 1.12 -3.00
CA TYR A 10 -8.37 1.39 -4.10
C TYR A 10 -7.69 0.14 -4.66
N THR A 11 -7.48 -0.92 -3.89
CA THR A 11 -6.83 -2.15 -4.41
C THR A 11 -7.73 -2.96 -5.34
N SER A 12 -9.05 -2.75 -5.29
CA SER A 12 -10.02 -3.38 -6.21
C SER A 12 -10.16 -2.67 -7.56
N LEU A 13 -9.67 -1.43 -7.69
CA LEU A 13 -9.78 -0.60 -8.88
C LEU A 13 -8.64 -0.89 -9.86
N PRO A 14 -8.85 -1.53 -11.02
CA PRO A 14 -7.76 -2.04 -11.87
C PRO A 14 -6.71 -1.02 -12.32
N GLU A 15 -7.08 0.26 -12.39
CA GLU A 15 -6.17 1.37 -12.67
C GLU A 15 -5.10 1.62 -11.59
N VAL A 16 -5.26 1.07 -10.38
CA VAL A 16 -4.31 1.19 -9.27
C VAL A 16 -3.30 0.02 -9.20
N PRO A 17 -3.71 -1.26 -9.15
CA PRO A 17 -2.82 -2.39 -8.95
C PRO A 17 -2.06 -2.79 -10.22
N TYR A 18 -2.64 -2.63 -11.42
CA TYR A 18 -1.94 -3.02 -12.65
C TYR A 18 -0.66 -2.21 -12.88
N PRO A 19 -0.65 -0.86 -12.76
CA PRO A 19 0.60 -0.09 -12.84
C PRO A 19 1.59 -0.43 -11.71
N ALA A 20 1.09 -0.83 -10.54
CA ALA A 20 1.90 -1.21 -9.39
C ALA A 20 2.40 -2.68 -9.44
N GLY A 21 2.01 -3.44 -10.48
CA GLY A 21 2.51 -4.79 -10.74
C GLY A 21 1.80 -5.91 -9.95
N PHE A 22 0.58 -5.68 -9.46
CA PHE A 22 -0.25 -6.72 -8.82
C PHE A 22 -1.65 -6.81 -9.42
N GLN A 23 -2.38 -7.88 -9.09
CA GLN A 23 -3.75 -8.08 -9.57
C GLN A 23 -4.74 -7.34 -8.67
N PRO A 24 -5.87 -6.84 -9.22
CA PRO A 24 -6.92 -6.23 -8.40
C PRO A 24 -7.48 -7.21 -7.38
N VAL A 25 -7.72 -6.70 -6.18
CA VAL A 25 -8.35 -7.48 -5.11
C VAL A 25 -9.83 -7.65 -5.42
N HIS A 26 -10.31 -8.89 -5.37
CA HIS A 26 -11.65 -9.22 -5.86
C HIS A 26 -12.75 -9.06 -4.82
N THR A 27 -12.43 -9.30 -3.54
CA THR A 27 -13.39 -9.19 -2.43
C THR A 27 -12.74 -8.56 -1.21
N LEU A 28 -13.56 -7.99 -0.32
CA LEU A 28 -13.08 -7.44 0.94
C LEU A 28 -12.49 -8.54 1.84
N GLU A 29 -13.05 -9.74 1.79
CA GLU A 29 -12.56 -10.90 2.50
C GLU A 29 -11.15 -11.31 2.06
N ASP A 30 -10.85 -11.20 0.76
CA ASP A 30 -9.49 -11.45 0.25
C ASP A 30 -8.49 -10.42 0.79
N GLU A 31 -8.88 -9.15 0.90
CA GLU A 31 -8.06 -8.08 1.49
C GLU A 31 -7.79 -8.34 2.98
N ILE A 32 -8.84 -8.67 3.74
CA ILE A 32 -8.72 -9.02 5.16
C ILE A 32 -7.76 -10.21 5.33
N TYR A 33 -7.95 -11.25 4.52
CA TYR A 33 -7.09 -12.44 4.56
C TYR A 33 -5.63 -12.10 4.23
N TYR A 34 -5.41 -11.25 3.22
CA TYR A 34 -4.07 -10.80 2.84
C TYR A 34 -3.38 -10.08 4.00
N LEU A 35 -4.06 -9.11 4.63
CA LEU A 35 -3.50 -8.31 5.73
C LEU A 35 -3.23 -9.14 6.99
N GLU A 36 -4.07 -10.13 7.30
CA GLU A 36 -3.96 -10.93 8.52
C GLU A 36 -2.97 -12.10 8.40
N HIS A 37 -2.81 -12.66 7.20
CA HIS A 37 -2.05 -13.91 7.02
C HIS A 37 -0.88 -13.77 6.05
N ILE A 38 -1.10 -13.19 4.88
CA ILE A 38 -0.09 -13.20 3.81
C ILE A 38 0.97 -12.13 4.06
N LEU A 39 0.56 -10.89 4.36
CA LEU A 39 1.45 -9.77 4.53
C LEU A 39 2.46 -9.97 5.69
N PRO A 40 2.04 -10.39 6.91
CA PRO A 40 2.98 -10.62 8.00
C PRO A 40 3.93 -11.79 7.72
N GLU A 41 3.44 -12.84 7.05
CA GLU A 41 4.27 -13.99 6.67
C GLU A 41 5.33 -13.60 5.63
N ARG A 42 4.93 -12.85 4.58
CA ARG A 42 5.83 -12.29 3.55
C ARG A 42 6.93 -11.47 4.21
N ASN A 43 6.55 -10.48 5.01
CA ASN A 43 7.50 -9.53 5.60
C ASN A 43 8.51 -10.25 6.52
N ARG A 44 8.07 -11.26 7.27
CA ARG A 44 8.96 -12.11 8.07
C ARG A 44 9.90 -12.95 7.21
N LYS A 45 9.39 -13.58 6.15
CA LYS A 45 10.15 -14.50 5.30
C LYS A 45 11.25 -13.78 4.53
N ASP A 46 10.92 -12.61 4.00
CA ASP A 46 11.80 -11.83 3.12
C ASP A 46 12.58 -10.74 3.89
N ASN A 47 12.44 -10.71 5.22
CA ASN A 47 13.05 -9.73 6.13
C ASN A 47 12.77 -8.27 5.71
N LEU A 48 11.53 -8.01 5.28
CA LEU A 48 11.08 -6.70 4.81
C LEU A 48 10.56 -5.86 5.98
N LEU A 49 10.62 -4.53 5.79
CA LEU A 49 9.96 -3.59 6.68
C LEU A 49 8.42 -3.77 6.60
N ALA A 50 7.73 -3.32 7.64
CA ALA A 50 6.28 -3.30 7.62
C ALA A 50 5.77 -2.33 6.53
N ASP A 51 4.67 -2.70 5.88
CA ASP A 51 3.97 -1.84 4.94
C ASP A 51 3.16 -0.81 5.75
N TYR A 52 3.08 0.43 5.25
CA TYR A 52 2.44 1.54 5.96
C TYR A 52 1.23 2.06 5.20
N GLY A 53 0.13 2.32 5.90
CA GLY A 53 -1.00 3.06 5.36
C GLY A 53 -0.72 4.57 5.28
N ILE A 54 -1.16 5.20 4.20
CA ILE A 54 -1.15 6.66 4.03
C ILE A 54 -2.49 7.19 4.51
N VAL A 55 -2.49 8.07 5.51
CA VAL A 55 -3.70 8.66 6.09
C VAL A 55 -3.69 10.17 5.89
N VAL A 56 -4.84 10.75 5.56
CA VAL A 56 -4.98 12.22 5.48
C VAL A 56 -5.00 12.78 6.90
N LYS A 57 -4.12 13.74 7.18
CA LYS A 57 -4.03 14.35 8.52
C LYS A 57 -5.39 14.92 8.95
N GLY A 58 -5.90 14.45 10.09
CA GLY A 58 -7.20 14.87 10.64
C GLY A 58 -8.36 13.96 10.21
N THR A 59 -8.11 12.93 9.42
CA THR A 59 -9.02 11.80 9.20
C THR A 59 -8.38 10.52 9.75
N ASP A 60 -9.18 9.47 9.91
CA ASP A 60 -8.72 8.10 10.20
C ASP A 60 -8.93 7.19 8.98
N THR A 61 -8.90 7.76 7.77
CA THR A 61 -9.16 7.06 6.51
C THR A 61 -7.86 6.76 5.79
N VAL A 62 -7.64 5.48 5.46
CA VAL A 62 -6.47 5.07 4.68
C VAL A 62 -6.73 5.38 3.20
N ILE A 63 -5.92 6.24 2.61
CA ILE A 63 -6.05 6.70 1.22
C ILE A 63 -5.02 6.07 0.28
N GLY A 64 -4.18 5.19 0.81
CA GLY A 64 -3.08 4.59 0.08
C GLY A 64 -2.18 3.78 0.98
N SER A 65 -1.13 3.22 0.41
CA SER A 65 -0.13 2.43 1.12
C SER A 65 1.26 2.67 0.55
N VAL A 66 2.27 2.44 1.39
CA VAL A 66 3.69 2.43 1.06
C VAL A 66 4.25 1.07 1.42
N ASP A 67 4.96 0.46 0.49
CA ASP A 67 5.59 -0.85 0.65
C ASP A 67 7.09 -0.78 0.35
N PHE A 68 7.83 -1.73 0.91
CA PHE A 68 9.29 -1.84 0.78
C PHE A 68 9.63 -3.21 0.19
N ASN A 69 9.96 -3.28 -1.09
CA ASN A 69 10.30 -4.53 -1.76
C ASN A 69 11.82 -4.67 -1.95
N HIS A 70 12.32 -5.91 -1.82
CA HIS A 70 13.64 -6.32 -2.30
C HIS A 70 13.52 -6.89 -3.72
N ARG A 71 13.46 -6.02 -4.73
CA ARG A 71 13.38 -6.45 -6.15
C ARG A 71 14.71 -6.46 -6.90
N HIS A 72 15.74 -5.80 -6.37
CA HIS A 72 16.95 -5.50 -7.14
C HIS A 72 18.25 -6.09 -6.58
N ASP A 73 18.63 -5.80 -5.33
CA ASP A 73 19.85 -6.32 -4.69
C ASP A 73 19.67 -6.34 -3.16
N ASP A 74 20.54 -7.08 -2.44
CA ASP A 74 20.47 -7.28 -0.97
C ASP A 74 20.56 -5.97 -0.15
N ASP A 75 21.12 -4.91 -0.73
CA ASP A 75 21.31 -3.58 -0.13
C ASP A 75 20.48 -2.48 -0.81
N VAL A 76 19.54 -2.85 -1.70
CA VAL A 76 18.67 -1.91 -2.42
C VAL A 76 17.20 -2.20 -2.11
N LEU A 77 16.56 -1.25 -1.42
CA LEU A 77 15.12 -1.25 -1.19
C LEU A 77 14.41 -0.42 -2.27
N GLU A 78 13.37 -0.99 -2.86
CA GLU A 78 12.40 -0.27 -3.68
C GLU A 78 11.26 0.21 -2.79
N ILE A 79 10.93 1.50 -2.87
CA ILE A 79 9.75 2.06 -2.22
C ILE A 79 8.62 2.12 -3.25
N GLY A 80 7.60 1.28 -3.04
CA GLY A 80 6.34 1.33 -3.76
C GLY A 80 5.32 2.20 -3.03
N TYR A 81 4.43 2.86 -3.77
CA TYR A 81 3.25 3.47 -3.18
C TYR A 81 2.04 3.36 -4.10
N THR A 82 0.88 3.18 -3.50
CA THR A 82 -0.42 3.25 -4.17
C THR A 82 -1.29 4.28 -3.48
N LEU A 83 -2.09 5.01 -4.25
CA LEU A 83 -3.03 6.01 -3.74
C LEU A 83 -4.40 5.79 -4.37
N HIS A 84 -5.45 6.01 -3.60
CA HIS A 84 -6.81 6.03 -4.12
C HIS A 84 -6.95 7.13 -5.20
N PRO A 85 -7.59 6.85 -6.35
CA PRO A 85 -7.67 7.77 -7.49
C PRO A 85 -8.19 9.17 -7.16
N ASP A 86 -9.17 9.27 -6.25
CA ASP A 86 -9.71 10.57 -5.79
C ASP A 86 -8.66 11.53 -5.23
N TYR A 87 -7.51 11.02 -4.76
CA TYR A 87 -6.43 11.80 -4.16
C TYR A 87 -5.28 12.08 -5.13
N TRP A 88 -5.39 11.64 -6.39
CA TRP A 88 -4.39 11.90 -7.43
C TRP A 88 -4.34 13.38 -7.81
N GLY A 89 -3.16 13.87 -8.19
CA GLY A 89 -2.96 15.26 -8.63
C GLY A 89 -3.06 16.32 -7.52
N GLN A 90 -3.30 15.93 -6.26
CA GLN A 90 -3.44 16.85 -5.13
C GLN A 90 -2.12 17.11 -4.38
N GLY A 91 -1.01 16.52 -4.82
CA GLY A 91 0.32 16.72 -4.23
C GLY A 91 0.62 15.92 -2.96
N TYR A 92 -0.25 14.96 -2.57
CA TYR A 92 0.01 14.10 -1.41
C TYR A 92 1.30 13.30 -1.55
N VAL A 93 1.52 12.65 -2.69
CA VAL A 93 2.75 11.87 -2.96
C VAL A 93 4.01 12.76 -2.92
N SER A 94 3.96 13.91 -3.58
CA SER A 94 5.07 14.87 -3.61
C SER A 94 5.45 15.36 -2.20
N ARG A 95 4.44 15.45 -1.31
CA ARG A 95 4.62 15.86 0.08
C ARG A 95 5.06 14.69 0.97
N SER A 96 4.64 13.46 0.68
CA SER A 96 5.09 12.25 1.39
C SER A 96 6.58 11.98 1.21
N ARG A 97 7.13 12.17 0.00
CA ARG A 97 8.59 12.04 -0.25
C ARG A 97 9.44 12.97 0.62
N ALA A 98 8.92 14.13 1.01
CA ALA A 98 9.64 15.10 1.84
C ALA A 98 9.65 14.76 3.34
N CYS A 99 8.83 13.80 3.79
CA CYS A 99 8.76 13.39 5.20
C CYS A 99 9.70 12.22 5.55
N PHE A 100 10.37 11.64 4.56
CA PHE A 100 11.34 10.56 4.72
C PHE A 100 12.81 11.03 4.60
N ASP A 101 13.04 12.35 4.52
CA ASP A 101 14.36 13.01 4.64
C ASP A 101 14.71 13.31 6.11
#